data_AF-A0A453H313-F1
#
_entry.id   AF-A0A453H313-F1
#
_cell.length_a   1.000
_cell.length_b   1.000
_cell.length_c   1.000
_cell.angle_alpha   90.00
_cell.angle_beta   90.00
_cell.angle_gamma   90.00
#
_symmetry.space_group_name_H-M   'P 1'
#
loop_
_entity.id
_entity.type
_entity.pdbx_description
1 polymer ?
#
loop_
_entity_poly.entity_id
_entity_poly.type
_entity_poly.pdbx_seq_one_letter_code
_entity_poly.pdbx_strand_id
1 'polypeptide(L)'
;VEQLFLDDVKCLSETFRLLAAILRSSAYVSWAQALLPDEILSRILRIVGKTDNATLLEKIIDFLSTIIDNRDVIAMLIQPLLKLGLVDRIIGLLTTELERSPDEKLDRSGSLDLVLHFMEELSAIHCVSKAMTSNDRLIKVLVNMIKSPDKVEVASYCASVVIVISNILTDGKHLVPKISRDLPFLEGLLEVLPEVPDDDQARYALWSILARILAQVQATELNSSSLDRFASLFSGKFGLIKDDLENQVVDEEKLTPEDALLKGWISRCLVAISFFMERWIEEKSSQGNEDSIGNAREVLSYCQKALS
;
A
#
# COMPACT_ATOMS: atom_id res chain seq x y z
N VAL A 1 -10.69 14.28 -29.59
CA VAL A 1 -10.55 15.19 -28.44
C VAL A 1 -11.84 15.93 -28.15
N GLU A 2 -12.50 16.56 -29.13
CA GLU A 2 -13.75 17.33 -28.90
C GLU A 2 -14.87 16.53 -28.19
N GLN A 3 -14.97 15.21 -28.45
CA GLN A 3 -15.92 14.34 -27.76
C GLN A 3 -15.73 14.27 -26.23
N LEU A 4 -14.53 14.58 -25.71
CA LEU A 4 -14.32 14.70 -24.26
C LEU A 4 -15.19 15.78 -23.63
N PHE A 5 -15.64 16.78 -24.39
CA PHE A 5 -16.47 17.88 -23.89
C PHE A 5 -17.96 17.58 -23.94
N LEU A 6 -18.35 16.40 -24.41
CA LEU A 6 -19.70 15.87 -24.22
C LEU A 6 -19.82 15.30 -22.80
N ASP A 7 -20.98 15.46 -22.17
CA ASP A 7 -21.25 14.94 -20.82
C ASP A 7 -22.04 13.62 -20.85
N ASP A 8 -22.32 13.05 -22.04
CA ASP A 8 -22.99 11.76 -22.19
C ASP A 8 -22.07 10.60 -21.81
N VAL A 9 -22.52 9.74 -20.89
CA VAL A 9 -21.71 8.65 -20.34
C VAL A 9 -21.28 7.66 -21.42
N LYS A 10 -22.16 7.28 -22.35
CA LYS A 10 -21.82 6.32 -23.42
C LYS A 10 -20.77 6.90 -24.37
N CYS A 11 -20.93 8.16 -24.74
CA CYS A 11 -19.95 8.87 -25.57
C CYS A 11 -18.60 8.98 -24.86
N LEU A 12 -18.59 9.30 -23.57
CA LEU A 12 -17.36 9.36 -22.78
C LEU A 12 -16.70 7.99 -22.66
N SER A 13 -17.44 6.91 -22.38
CA SER A 13 -16.91 5.54 -22.32
C SER A 13 -16.22 5.14 -23.63
N GLU A 14 -16.87 5.40 -24.78
CA GLU A 14 -16.27 5.12 -26.09
C GLU A 14 -15.07 6.02 -26.40
N THR A 15 -15.10 7.28 -25.93
CA THR A 15 -13.97 8.21 -26.08
C THR A 15 -12.76 7.70 -25.30
N PHE A 16 -12.91 7.29 -24.03
CA PHE A 16 -11.81 6.73 -23.25
C PHE A 16 -11.30 5.42 -23.82
N ARG A 17 -12.20 4.52 -24.24
CA ARG A 17 -11.83 3.27 -24.94
C ARG A 17 -10.99 3.54 -26.19
N LEU A 18 -11.39 4.53 -27.00
CA LEU A 18 -10.66 4.93 -28.19
C LEU A 18 -9.29 5.53 -27.86
N LEU A 19 -9.22 6.41 -26.86
CA LEU A 19 -7.95 7.01 -26.42
C LEU A 19 -6.97 5.95 -25.94
N ALA A 20 -7.42 4.99 -25.14
CA ALA A 20 -6.61 3.87 -24.68
C ALA A 20 -6.09 3.03 -25.88
N ALA A 21 -6.98 2.65 -26.81
CA ALA A 21 -6.59 1.90 -28.00
C ALA A 21 -5.56 2.64 -28.87
N ILE A 22 -5.69 3.96 -28.99
CA ILE A 22 -4.77 4.77 -29.78
C ILE A 22 -3.40 4.91 -29.10
N LEU A 23 -3.36 5.09 -27.77
CA LEU A 23 -2.09 5.16 -27.03
C LEU A 23 -1.34 3.81 -27.02
N ARG A 24 -2.03 2.69 -27.28
CA ARG A 24 -1.41 1.38 -27.54
C ARG A 24 -0.92 1.19 -28.98
N SER A 25 -1.34 2.05 -29.91
CA SER A 25 -0.98 1.94 -31.33
C SER A 25 0.35 2.63 -31.64
N SER A 26 0.84 2.51 -32.88
CA SER A 26 2.03 3.24 -33.35
C SER A 26 1.87 4.77 -33.36
N ALA A 27 0.64 5.30 -33.19
CA ALA A 27 0.36 6.73 -33.16
C ALA A 27 0.46 7.36 -31.75
N TYR A 28 0.91 6.62 -30.74
CA TYR A 28 0.91 7.05 -29.34
C TYR A 28 1.58 8.42 -29.12
N VAL A 29 2.69 8.72 -29.81
CA VAL A 29 3.41 10.00 -29.65
C VAL A 29 2.55 11.19 -30.05
N SER A 30 2.00 11.18 -31.27
CA SER A 30 1.19 12.28 -31.79
C SER A 30 -0.06 12.51 -30.94
N TRP A 31 -0.63 11.44 -30.39
CA TRP A 31 -1.81 11.53 -29.54
C TRP A 31 -1.51 11.97 -28.12
N ALA A 32 -0.41 11.52 -27.53
CA ALA A 32 0.06 12.08 -26.27
C ALA A 32 0.30 13.59 -26.40
N GLN A 33 0.92 14.04 -27.51
CA GLN A 33 1.08 15.46 -27.80
C GLN A 33 -0.25 16.20 -27.96
N ALA A 34 -1.23 15.60 -28.64
CA ALA A 34 -2.56 16.18 -28.80
C ALA A 34 -3.33 16.29 -27.47
N LEU A 35 -3.01 15.46 -26.47
CA LEU A 35 -3.60 15.51 -25.14
C LEU A 35 -2.92 16.51 -24.20
N LEU A 36 -1.71 16.97 -24.48
CA LEU A 36 -0.93 17.87 -23.61
C LEU A 36 -1.60 19.18 -23.21
N PRO A 37 -2.44 19.85 -24.03
CA PRO A 37 -3.07 21.11 -23.63
C PRO A 37 -3.80 21.00 -22.28
N ASP A 38 -3.54 21.95 -21.39
CA ASP A 38 -4.05 21.95 -20.02
C ASP A 38 -5.58 21.87 -19.97
N GLU A 39 -6.31 22.46 -20.93
CA GLU A 39 -7.77 22.36 -20.98
C GLU A 39 -8.25 20.92 -21.20
N ILE A 40 -7.52 20.14 -22.01
CA ILE A 40 -7.85 18.74 -22.31
C ILE A 40 -7.55 17.87 -21.08
N LEU A 41 -6.35 18.00 -20.52
CA LEU A 41 -5.96 17.24 -19.32
C LEU A 41 -6.86 17.57 -18.12
N SER A 42 -7.18 18.85 -17.93
CA SER A 42 -8.11 19.29 -16.88
C SER A 42 -9.51 18.72 -17.10
N ARG A 43 -9.98 18.65 -18.35
CA ARG A 43 -11.26 18.02 -18.68
C ARG A 43 -11.23 16.53 -18.38
N ILE A 44 -10.17 15.82 -18.76
CA ILE A 44 -9.99 14.40 -18.43
C ILE A 44 -10.06 14.22 -16.91
N LEU A 45 -9.22 14.93 -16.14
CA LEU A 45 -9.20 14.82 -14.68
C LEU A 45 -10.52 15.21 -14.00
N ARG A 46 -11.28 16.14 -14.59
CA ARG A 46 -12.64 16.47 -14.13
C ARG A 46 -13.60 15.30 -14.31
N ILE A 47 -13.49 14.56 -15.40
CA ILE A 47 -14.30 13.35 -15.63
C ILE A 47 -13.87 12.24 -14.65
N VAL A 48 -12.57 12.02 -14.51
CA VAL A 48 -11.99 11.06 -13.54
C VAL A 48 -12.56 11.29 -12.14
N GLY A 49 -12.50 12.52 -11.63
CA GLY A 49 -12.96 12.81 -10.26
C GLY A 49 -14.47 12.92 -10.06
N LYS A 50 -15.30 12.73 -11.09
CA LYS A 50 -16.76 12.89 -11.00
C LYS A 50 -17.56 11.67 -11.46
N THR A 51 -16.90 10.62 -11.93
CA THR A 51 -17.61 9.42 -12.38
C THR A 51 -18.14 8.64 -11.18
N ASP A 52 -19.41 8.27 -11.23
CA ASP A 52 -20.08 7.32 -10.34
C ASP A 52 -20.53 6.05 -11.11
N ASN A 53 -20.36 6.06 -12.44
CA ASN A 53 -20.71 4.98 -13.35
C ASN A 53 -19.55 3.97 -13.48
N ALA A 54 -19.80 2.72 -13.11
CA ALA A 54 -18.80 1.64 -13.12
C ALA A 54 -18.20 1.39 -14.50
N THR A 55 -19.01 1.37 -15.56
CA THR A 55 -18.50 1.17 -16.94
C THR A 55 -17.59 2.30 -17.39
N LEU A 56 -17.93 3.55 -17.08
CA LEU A 56 -17.09 4.70 -17.39
C LEU A 56 -15.81 4.69 -16.55
N LEU A 57 -15.89 4.34 -15.27
CA LEU A 57 -14.73 4.16 -14.40
C LEU A 57 -13.76 3.11 -14.98
N GLU A 58 -14.26 1.96 -15.42
CA GLU A 58 -13.46 0.92 -16.07
C GLU A 58 -12.69 1.46 -17.28
N LYS A 59 -13.34 2.21 -18.17
CA LYS A 59 -12.67 2.78 -19.36
C LYS A 59 -11.71 3.91 -19.01
N ILE A 60 -11.99 4.67 -17.96
CA ILE A 60 -11.08 5.69 -17.44
C ILE A 60 -9.81 5.03 -16.90
N ILE A 61 -9.93 3.99 -16.08
CA ILE A 61 -8.79 3.29 -15.52
C ILE A 61 -8.00 2.60 -16.64
N ASP A 62 -8.66 1.92 -17.59
CA ASP A 62 -7.98 1.33 -18.76
C ASP A 62 -7.14 2.36 -19.54
N PHE A 63 -7.68 3.57 -19.74
CA PHE A 63 -6.96 4.66 -20.37
C PHE A 63 -5.78 5.16 -19.53
N LEU A 64 -5.95 5.32 -18.22
CA LEU A 64 -4.89 5.79 -17.34
C LEU A 64 -3.79 4.74 -17.15
N SER A 65 -4.13 3.45 -17.04
CA SER A 65 -3.18 2.33 -17.05
C SER A 65 -2.38 2.32 -18.36
N THR A 66 -3.04 2.55 -19.50
CA THR A 66 -2.33 2.68 -20.80
C THR A 66 -1.29 3.82 -20.81
N ILE A 67 -1.58 4.93 -20.12
CA ILE A 67 -0.61 6.03 -20.00
C ILE A 67 0.64 5.57 -19.26
N ILE A 68 0.49 4.76 -18.20
CA ILE A 68 1.60 4.30 -17.36
C ILE A 68 2.32 3.06 -17.89
N ASP A 69 1.74 2.33 -18.84
CA ASP A 69 2.40 1.21 -19.52
C ASP A 69 3.48 1.63 -20.52
N ASN A 70 3.43 2.89 -21.00
CA ASN A 70 4.32 3.38 -22.04
C ASN A 70 5.26 4.47 -21.49
N ARG A 71 6.57 4.18 -21.44
CA ARG A 71 7.60 5.10 -20.90
C ARG A 71 7.63 6.47 -21.57
N ASP A 72 7.41 6.55 -22.87
CA ASP A 72 7.41 7.83 -23.59
C ASP A 72 6.15 8.64 -23.25
N VAL A 73 5.00 7.97 -23.12
CA VAL A 73 3.74 8.59 -22.71
C VAL A 73 3.81 9.05 -21.25
N ILE A 74 4.43 8.26 -20.34
CA ILE A 74 4.74 8.66 -18.97
C ILE A 74 5.54 9.97 -18.97
N ALA A 75 6.63 10.02 -19.74
CA ALA A 75 7.52 11.18 -19.79
C ALA A 75 6.80 12.44 -20.29
N MET A 76 5.81 12.28 -21.18
CA MET A 76 5.02 13.39 -21.70
C MET A 76 3.89 13.83 -20.76
N LEU A 77 3.10 12.89 -20.21
CA LEU A 77 1.80 13.19 -19.62
C LEU A 77 1.77 13.16 -18.09
N ILE A 78 2.61 12.39 -17.41
CA ILE A 78 2.49 12.21 -15.95
C ILE A 78 2.77 13.51 -15.20
N GLN A 79 3.82 14.25 -15.56
CA GLN A 79 4.12 15.52 -14.90
C GLN A 79 3.01 16.57 -15.08
N PRO A 80 2.47 16.82 -16.29
CA PRO A 80 1.28 17.65 -16.47
C PRO A 80 0.06 17.19 -15.66
N LEU A 81 -0.25 15.89 -15.68
CA LEU A 81 -1.39 15.33 -14.92
C LEU A 81 -1.21 15.53 -13.41
N LEU A 82 -0.01 15.34 -12.88
CA LEU A 82 0.30 15.60 -11.47
C LEU A 82 0.08 17.07 -11.10
N LYS A 83 0.55 18.02 -11.93
CA LYS A 83 0.34 19.46 -11.72
C LYS A 83 -1.14 19.85 -11.66
N LEU A 84 -1.98 19.15 -12.42
CA LEU A 84 -3.42 19.38 -12.47
C LEU A 84 -4.20 18.59 -11.40
N GLY A 85 -3.51 17.87 -10.51
CA GLY A 85 -4.11 17.22 -9.34
C GLY A 85 -4.59 15.79 -9.59
N LEU A 86 -3.92 15.01 -10.45
CA LEU A 86 -4.21 13.58 -10.66
C LEU A 86 -4.37 12.82 -9.34
N VAL A 87 -3.39 12.95 -8.43
CA VAL A 87 -3.40 12.24 -7.14
C VAL A 87 -4.66 12.57 -6.34
N ASP A 88 -5.05 13.85 -6.25
CA ASP A 88 -6.27 14.25 -5.53
C ASP A 88 -7.55 13.67 -6.13
N ARG A 89 -7.60 13.51 -7.46
CA ARG A 89 -8.75 12.90 -8.15
C ARG A 89 -8.86 11.42 -7.86
N ILE A 90 -7.74 10.69 -7.88
CA ILE A 90 -7.71 9.25 -7.56
C ILE A 90 -8.05 9.01 -6.08
N ILE A 91 -7.57 9.85 -5.16
CA ILE A 91 -7.97 9.78 -3.75
C ILE A 91 -9.47 10.05 -3.59
N GLY A 92 -10.01 10.98 -4.37
CA GLY A 92 -11.45 11.23 -4.45
C GLY A 92 -12.22 9.97 -4.84
N LEU A 93 -11.81 9.29 -5.91
CA LEU A 93 -12.40 8.02 -6.34
C LEU A 93 -12.34 6.95 -5.25
N LEU A 94 -11.16 6.73 -4.66
CA LEU A 94 -10.99 5.76 -3.56
C LEU A 94 -11.94 6.08 -2.40
N THR A 95 -12.03 7.35 -2.00
CA THR A 95 -12.91 7.73 -0.88
C THR A 95 -14.38 7.49 -1.22
N THR A 96 -14.81 7.84 -2.44
CA THR A 96 -16.19 7.60 -2.90
C THR A 96 -16.53 6.11 -2.85
N GLU A 97 -15.64 5.23 -3.35
CA GLU A 97 -15.88 3.78 -3.34
C GLU A 97 -15.91 3.20 -1.92
N LEU A 98 -15.09 3.74 -1.01
CA LEU A 98 -15.12 3.37 0.41
C LEU A 98 -16.40 3.85 1.11
N GLU A 99 -16.99 4.97 0.70
CA GLU A 99 -18.22 5.53 1.29
C GLU A 99 -19.52 4.91 0.72
N ARG A 100 -19.45 4.14 -0.38
CA ARG A 100 -20.62 3.45 -0.96
C ARG A 100 -21.27 2.47 0.02
N SER A 101 -22.60 2.41 -0.03
CA SER A 101 -23.39 1.62 0.92
C SER A 101 -23.18 0.11 0.71
N PRO A 102 -23.14 -0.70 1.79
CA PRO A 102 -22.96 -2.14 1.71
C PRO A 102 -24.16 -2.92 1.13
N ASP A 103 -25.25 -2.25 0.72
CA ASP A 103 -26.36 -2.91 0.00
C ASP A 103 -26.13 -2.98 -1.52
N GLU A 104 -25.13 -2.26 -2.07
CA GLU A 104 -24.65 -2.35 -3.47
C GLU A 104 -23.57 -3.46 -3.64
N LYS A 105 -23.76 -4.58 -2.95
CA LYS A 105 -22.75 -5.59 -2.61
C LYS A 105 -22.08 -6.34 -3.76
N LEU A 106 -22.61 -6.29 -4.98
CA LEU A 106 -22.06 -7.04 -6.12
C LEU A 106 -21.18 -6.20 -7.06
N ASP A 107 -21.34 -4.87 -7.07
CA ASP A 107 -20.56 -3.96 -7.93
C ASP A 107 -19.46 -3.18 -7.17
N ARG A 108 -19.51 -3.19 -5.83
CA ARG A 108 -18.56 -2.47 -4.95
C ARG A 108 -17.14 -3.05 -4.99
N SER A 109 -17.02 -4.39 -4.98
CA SER A 109 -15.71 -5.06 -4.96
C SER A 109 -14.91 -4.78 -6.23
N GLY A 110 -15.52 -4.94 -7.41
CA GLY A 110 -14.83 -4.73 -8.69
C GLY A 110 -14.34 -3.30 -8.92
N SER A 111 -15.10 -2.29 -8.48
CA SER A 111 -14.69 -0.88 -8.66
C SER A 111 -13.59 -0.47 -7.67
N LEU A 112 -13.69 -0.92 -6.41
CA LEU A 112 -12.66 -0.66 -5.40
C LEU A 112 -11.33 -1.35 -5.77
N ASP A 113 -11.38 -2.64 -6.13
CA ASP A 113 -10.20 -3.41 -6.55
C ASP A 113 -9.53 -2.74 -7.76
N LEU A 114 -10.32 -2.30 -8.75
CA LEU A 114 -9.82 -1.59 -9.92
C LEU A 114 -9.09 -0.28 -9.57
N VAL A 115 -9.67 0.52 -8.66
CA VAL A 115 -9.04 1.78 -8.21
C VAL A 115 -7.75 1.50 -7.45
N LEU A 116 -7.74 0.50 -6.57
CA LEU A 116 -6.57 0.16 -5.76
C LEU A 116 -5.44 -0.45 -6.58
N HIS A 117 -5.76 -1.33 -7.51
CA HIS A 117 -4.77 -1.87 -8.44
C HIS A 117 -4.15 -0.75 -9.29
N PHE A 118 -4.97 0.17 -9.82
CA PHE A 118 -4.43 1.32 -10.54
C PHE A 118 -3.56 2.24 -9.65
N MET A 119 -3.95 2.43 -8.38
CA MET A 119 -3.13 3.16 -7.41
C MET A 119 -1.79 2.47 -7.14
N GLU A 120 -1.78 1.14 -7.12
CA GLU A 120 -0.58 0.33 -7.01
C GLU A 120 0.39 0.63 -8.16
N GLU A 121 -0.08 0.49 -9.41
CA GLU A 121 0.71 0.77 -10.61
C GLU A 121 1.21 2.22 -10.63
N LEU A 122 0.34 3.18 -10.26
CA LEU A 122 0.72 4.59 -10.15
C LEU A 122 1.79 4.82 -9.09
N SER A 123 1.69 4.16 -7.93
CA SER A 123 2.63 4.33 -6.83
C SER A 123 4.03 3.80 -7.15
N ALA A 124 4.16 2.88 -8.12
CA ALA A 124 5.46 2.42 -8.60
C ALA A 124 6.23 3.51 -9.38
N ILE A 125 5.53 4.55 -9.88
CA ILE A 125 6.16 5.68 -10.55
C ILE A 125 6.70 6.67 -9.51
N HIS A 126 8.03 6.80 -9.41
CA HIS A 126 8.71 7.63 -8.41
C HIS A 126 8.13 9.05 -8.25
N CYS A 127 7.85 9.75 -9.35
CA CYS A 127 7.32 11.11 -9.26
C CYS A 127 5.87 11.18 -8.74
N VAL A 128 5.08 10.14 -8.98
CA VAL A 128 3.70 10.00 -8.46
C VAL A 128 3.75 9.62 -6.99
N SER A 129 4.53 8.62 -6.61
CA SER A 129 4.76 8.25 -5.20
C SER A 129 5.23 9.47 -4.40
N LYS A 130 6.22 10.22 -4.88
CA LYS A 130 6.67 11.46 -4.23
C LYS A 130 5.53 12.47 -4.04
N ALA A 131 4.63 12.63 -5.02
CA ALA A 131 3.46 13.48 -4.87
C ALA A 131 2.48 12.94 -3.80
N MET A 132 2.26 11.63 -3.77
CA MET A 132 1.42 10.95 -2.77
C MET A 132 1.95 11.14 -1.34
N THR A 133 3.27 11.23 -1.13
CA THR A 133 3.87 11.40 0.21
C THR A 133 3.44 12.68 0.92
N SER A 134 3.03 13.70 0.15
CA SER A 134 2.59 15.00 0.69
C SER A 134 1.09 15.06 0.97
N ASN A 135 0.34 13.98 0.71
CA ASN A 135 -1.11 13.95 0.86
C ASN A 135 -1.53 13.24 2.16
N ASP A 136 -1.68 13.99 3.25
CA ASP A 136 -2.06 13.43 4.56
C ASP A 136 -3.42 12.70 4.53
N ARG A 137 -4.34 13.09 3.64
CA ARG A 137 -5.65 12.40 3.49
C ARG A 137 -5.45 10.98 2.95
N LEU A 138 -4.64 10.81 1.91
CA LEU A 138 -4.31 9.50 1.37
C LEU A 138 -3.67 8.59 2.42
N ILE A 139 -2.66 9.10 3.13
CA ILE A 139 -1.97 8.32 4.19
C ILE A 139 -2.98 7.85 5.24
N LYS A 140 -3.88 8.74 5.67
CA LYS A 140 -4.92 8.40 6.65
C LYS A 140 -5.88 7.34 6.14
N VAL A 141 -6.31 7.43 4.87
CA VAL A 141 -7.20 6.44 4.24
C VAL A 141 -6.52 5.07 4.19
N LEU A 142 -5.32 4.97 3.63
CA LEU A 142 -4.58 3.71 3.50
C LEU A 142 -4.28 3.07 4.86
N VAL A 143 -3.83 3.87 5.84
CA VAL A 143 -3.60 3.40 7.21
C VAL A 143 -4.88 2.86 7.85
N ASN A 144 -6.01 3.53 7.65
CA ASN A 144 -7.29 3.07 8.19
C ASN A 144 -7.80 1.79 7.53
N MET A 145 -7.54 1.59 6.24
CA MET A 145 -7.88 0.35 5.55
C MET A 145 -7.16 -0.87 6.13
N ILE A 146 -5.91 -0.69 6.60
CA ILE A 146 -5.13 -1.75 7.25
C ILE A 146 -5.55 -1.97 8.71
N LYS A 147 -5.99 -0.92 9.43
CA LYS A 147 -6.41 -1.04 10.85
C LYS A 147 -7.67 -1.86 11.06
N SER A 148 -8.55 -1.88 10.08
CA SER A 148 -9.87 -2.50 10.20
C SER A 148 -10.18 -3.17 8.88
N PRO A 149 -9.43 -4.23 8.53
CA PRO A 149 -9.73 -5.00 7.35
C PRO A 149 -11.14 -5.58 7.50
N ASP A 150 -12.05 -5.29 6.57
CA ASP A 150 -13.42 -5.80 6.64
C ASP A 150 -13.40 -7.30 6.44
N LYS A 151 -13.71 -8.07 7.49
CA LYS A 151 -13.62 -9.54 7.58
C LYS A 151 -14.24 -10.33 6.42
N VAL A 152 -15.04 -9.69 5.57
CA VAL A 152 -15.74 -10.31 4.43
C VAL A 152 -14.99 -10.14 3.09
N GLU A 153 -14.14 -9.11 2.92
CA GLU A 153 -13.46 -8.77 1.66
C GLU A 153 -11.94 -8.46 1.84
N VAL A 154 -11.36 -8.79 3.00
CA VAL A 154 -9.96 -8.47 3.39
C VAL A 154 -8.91 -8.88 2.35
N ALA A 155 -9.05 -10.06 1.74
CA ALA A 155 -7.96 -10.70 1.03
C ALA A 155 -7.59 -10.01 -0.29
N SER A 156 -8.54 -9.46 -1.05
CA SER A 156 -8.26 -8.95 -2.41
C SER A 156 -7.54 -7.60 -2.40
N TYR A 157 -7.96 -6.68 -1.53
CA TYR A 157 -7.48 -5.30 -1.61
C TYR A 157 -6.26 -5.01 -0.73
N CYS A 158 -6.02 -5.81 0.31
CA CYS A 158 -4.93 -5.58 1.27
C CYS A 158 -3.56 -5.64 0.59
N ALA A 159 -3.38 -6.52 -0.41
CA ALA A 159 -2.17 -6.61 -1.22
C ALA A 159 -1.80 -5.26 -1.85
N SER A 160 -2.70 -4.68 -2.65
CA SER A 160 -2.46 -3.37 -3.27
C SER A 160 -2.26 -2.27 -2.23
N VAL A 161 -3.00 -2.27 -1.13
CA VAL A 161 -2.83 -1.26 -0.07
C VAL A 161 -1.44 -1.33 0.56
N VAL A 162 -0.93 -2.53 0.90
CA VAL A 162 0.43 -2.65 1.47
C VAL A 162 1.51 -2.25 0.46
N ILE A 163 1.32 -2.58 -0.82
CA ILE A 163 2.26 -2.18 -1.88
C ILE A 163 2.28 -0.66 -2.02
N VAL A 164 1.11 -0.01 -2.12
CA VAL A 164 1.01 1.46 -2.20
C VAL A 164 1.66 2.13 -0.99
N ILE A 165 1.39 1.64 0.23
CA ILE A 165 2.02 2.18 1.46
C ILE A 165 3.54 2.00 1.39
N SER A 166 4.04 0.83 0.99
CA SER A 166 5.49 0.57 0.92
C SER A 166 6.19 1.49 -0.07
N ASN A 167 5.60 1.71 -1.25
CA ASN A 167 6.11 2.63 -2.26
C ASN A 167 6.14 4.07 -1.73
N ILE A 168 5.04 4.53 -1.12
CA ILE A 168 4.96 5.85 -0.48
C ILE A 168 6.02 5.99 0.62
N LEU A 169 6.22 5.00 1.49
CA LEU A 169 7.21 5.08 2.57
C LEU A 169 8.66 5.04 2.06
N THR A 170 8.89 4.47 0.88
CA THR A 170 10.20 4.47 0.22
C THR A 170 10.62 5.90 -0.13
N ASP A 171 9.72 6.68 -0.70
CA ASP A 171 9.96 8.09 -1.05
C ASP A 171 9.68 9.08 0.11
N GLY A 172 8.82 8.68 1.06
CA GLY A 172 8.27 9.49 2.13
C GLY A 172 8.79 9.15 3.52
N LYS A 173 10.12 9.09 3.71
CA LYS A 173 10.73 8.72 5.00
C LYS A 173 10.22 9.53 6.21
N HIS A 174 9.82 10.78 5.99
CA HIS A 174 9.25 11.67 6.99
C HIS A 174 7.88 11.20 7.53
N LEU A 175 7.22 10.28 6.85
CA LEU A 175 5.94 9.69 7.26
C LEU A 175 6.13 8.57 8.30
N VAL A 176 7.29 7.88 8.30
CA VAL A 176 7.54 6.75 9.20
C VAL A 176 7.34 7.14 10.67
N PRO A 177 7.88 8.27 11.19
CA PRO A 177 7.62 8.70 12.57
C PRO A 177 6.14 9.02 12.86
N LYS A 178 5.36 9.42 11.85
CA LYS A 178 3.92 9.73 12.02
C LYS A 178 3.10 8.47 12.26
N ILE A 179 3.45 7.36 11.60
CA ILE A 179 2.69 6.11 11.65
C ILE A 179 3.30 5.07 12.61
N SER A 180 4.57 5.20 12.99
CA SER A 180 5.27 4.17 13.76
C SER A 180 4.73 3.96 15.19
N ARG A 181 3.98 4.92 15.71
CA ARG A 181 3.33 4.84 17.03
C ARG A 181 1.86 4.41 16.97
N ASP A 182 1.35 4.18 15.76
CA ASP A 182 -0.01 3.75 15.53
C ASP A 182 -0.11 2.23 15.69
N LEU A 183 -0.27 1.78 16.94
CA LEU A 183 -0.32 0.36 17.26
C LEU A 183 -1.46 -0.41 16.56
N PRO A 184 -2.69 0.12 16.44
CA PRO A 184 -3.73 -0.52 15.63
C PRO A 184 -3.32 -0.74 14.18
N PHE A 185 -2.53 0.16 13.60
CA PHE A 185 -2.01 -0.02 12.24
C PHE A 185 -0.96 -1.14 12.18
N LEU A 186 -0.04 -1.18 13.16
CA LEU A 186 0.94 -2.27 13.24
C LEU A 186 0.27 -3.62 13.48
N GLU A 187 -0.75 -3.67 14.31
CA GLU A 187 -1.57 -4.86 14.53
C GLU A 187 -2.25 -5.31 13.23
N GLY A 188 -2.88 -4.38 12.51
CA GLY A 188 -3.47 -4.66 11.20
C GLY A 188 -2.46 -5.20 10.17
N LEU A 189 -1.23 -4.66 10.13
CA LEU A 189 -0.18 -5.20 9.26
C LEU A 189 0.16 -6.66 9.59
N LEU A 190 0.20 -7.02 10.87
CA LEU A 190 0.44 -8.40 11.28
C LEU A 190 -0.76 -9.31 10.96
N GLU A 191 -1.99 -8.79 11.03
CA GLU A 191 -3.20 -9.50 10.63
C GLU A 191 -3.31 -9.73 9.11
N VAL A 192 -2.65 -8.91 8.29
CA VAL A 192 -2.60 -9.06 6.83
C VAL A 192 -1.58 -10.12 6.39
N LEU A 193 -0.60 -10.50 7.23
CA LEU A 193 0.43 -11.51 6.88
C LEU A 193 -0.15 -12.79 6.26
N PRO A 194 -1.22 -13.43 6.81
CA PRO A 194 -1.78 -14.66 6.24
C PRO A 194 -2.50 -14.47 4.90
N GLU A 195 -2.82 -13.23 4.52
CA GLU A 195 -3.62 -12.90 3.35
C GLU A 195 -2.76 -12.56 2.11
N VAL A 196 -1.46 -12.33 2.29
CA VAL A 196 -0.51 -12.02 1.21
C VAL A 196 0.47 -13.14 0.80
N PRO A 197 0.33 -14.43 1.18
CA PRO A 197 1.37 -15.43 0.92
C PRO A 197 1.54 -15.78 -0.56
N ASP A 198 0.49 -15.61 -1.38
CA ASP A 198 0.51 -15.92 -2.82
C ASP A 198 1.00 -14.76 -3.69
N ASP A 199 1.25 -13.57 -3.10
CA ASP A 199 1.76 -12.39 -3.78
C ASP A 199 3.10 -11.95 -3.16
N ASP A 200 4.20 -12.36 -3.79
CA ASP A 200 5.56 -12.04 -3.35
C ASP A 200 5.77 -10.53 -3.20
N GLN A 201 5.19 -9.72 -4.10
CA GLN A 201 5.33 -8.27 -4.07
C GLN A 201 4.62 -7.66 -2.86
N ALA A 202 3.39 -8.11 -2.58
CA ALA A 202 2.64 -7.68 -1.41
C ALA A 202 3.33 -8.09 -0.10
N ARG A 203 3.84 -9.31 -0.07
CA ARG A 203 4.61 -9.83 1.07
C ARG A 203 5.88 -9.04 1.31
N TYR A 204 6.65 -8.77 0.25
CA TYR A 204 7.84 -7.92 0.30
C TYR A 204 7.50 -6.53 0.81
N ALA A 205 6.44 -5.92 0.28
CA ALA A 205 5.95 -4.62 0.71
C ALA A 205 5.62 -4.59 2.20
N LEU A 206 4.90 -5.60 2.69
CA LEU A 206 4.51 -5.73 4.10
C LEU A 206 5.74 -5.81 5.02
N TRP A 207 6.68 -6.71 4.75
CA TRP A 207 7.92 -6.83 5.53
C TRP A 207 8.77 -5.56 5.44
N SER A 208 8.78 -4.90 4.28
CA SER A 208 9.46 -3.61 4.08
C SER A 208 8.84 -2.50 4.94
N ILE A 209 7.52 -2.46 5.11
CA ILE A 209 6.82 -1.52 6.00
C ILE A 209 7.16 -1.81 7.46
N LEU A 210 7.02 -3.07 7.89
CA LEU A 210 7.34 -3.50 9.25
C LEU A 210 8.78 -3.11 9.61
N ALA A 211 9.75 -3.44 8.76
CA ALA A 211 11.16 -3.15 9.02
C ALA A 211 11.42 -1.66 9.24
N ARG A 212 10.76 -0.78 8.46
CA ARG A 212 10.90 0.68 8.60
C ARG A 212 10.27 1.19 9.90
N ILE A 213 9.06 0.72 10.22
CA ILE A 213 8.34 1.11 11.44
C ILE A 213 9.12 0.67 12.67
N LEU A 214 9.54 -0.59 12.73
CA LEU A 214 10.22 -1.16 13.89
C LEU A 214 11.60 -0.53 14.10
N ALA A 215 12.35 -0.25 13.02
CA ALA A 215 13.59 0.51 13.12
C ALA A 215 13.38 1.92 13.69
N GLN A 216 12.29 2.60 13.30
CA GLN A 216 11.96 3.92 13.84
C GLN A 216 11.57 3.86 15.32
N VAL A 217 10.79 2.85 15.73
CA VAL A 217 10.40 2.66 17.12
C VAL A 217 11.62 2.32 17.97
N GLN A 218 12.50 1.43 17.51
CA GLN A 218 13.74 1.05 18.19
C GLN A 218 14.69 2.24 18.38
N ALA A 219 14.81 3.12 17.38
CA ALA A 219 15.62 4.33 17.45
C ALA A 219 15.03 5.41 18.36
N THR A 220 13.77 5.26 18.80
CA THR A 220 13.08 6.22 19.64
C THR A 220 13.03 5.71 21.09
N GLU A 221 13.25 6.59 22.06
CA GLU A 221 13.13 6.19 23.47
C GLU A 221 11.68 5.79 23.81
N LEU A 222 11.51 4.56 24.31
CA LEU A 222 10.24 4.02 24.76
C LEU A 222 10.10 4.16 26.27
N ASN A 223 8.94 4.63 26.71
CA ASN A 223 8.54 4.53 28.12
C ASN A 223 7.96 3.15 28.41
N SER A 224 7.90 2.80 29.70
CA SER A 224 7.36 1.53 30.21
C SER A 224 5.99 1.16 29.61
N SER A 225 5.05 2.11 29.57
CA SER A 225 3.72 1.87 29.00
C SER A 225 3.74 1.57 27.50
N SER A 226 4.62 2.20 26.72
CA SER A 226 4.77 1.92 25.29
C SER A 226 5.40 0.54 25.10
N LEU A 227 6.41 0.21 25.89
CA LEU A 227 7.09 -1.09 25.86
C LEU A 227 6.11 -2.23 26.19
N ASP A 228 5.26 -2.04 27.21
CA ASP A 228 4.18 -2.97 27.56
C ASP A 228 3.24 -3.24 26.38
N ARG A 229 2.86 -2.19 25.64
CA ARG A 229 1.97 -2.32 24.49
C ARG A 229 2.62 -3.04 23.31
N PHE A 230 3.90 -2.77 23.02
CA PHE A 230 4.62 -3.49 21.97
C PHE A 230 4.86 -4.97 22.34
N ALA A 231 5.28 -5.25 23.56
CA ALA A 231 5.45 -6.62 24.04
C ALA A 231 4.13 -7.40 23.97
N SER A 232 3.02 -6.80 24.44
CA SER A 232 1.69 -7.42 24.36
C SER A 232 1.27 -7.69 22.92
N LEU A 233 1.51 -6.74 22.00
CA LEU A 233 1.19 -6.90 20.58
C LEU A 233 1.96 -8.08 19.96
N PHE A 234 3.28 -8.10 20.09
CA PHE A 234 4.10 -9.15 19.49
C PHE A 234 3.85 -10.51 20.12
N SER A 235 3.69 -10.60 21.43
CA SER A 235 3.30 -11.86 22.08
C SER A 235 1.93 -12.35 21.63
N GLY A 236 0.96 -11.44 21.44
CA GLY A 236 -0.39 -11.78 20.99
C GLY A 236 -0.48 -12.18 19.51
N LYS A 237 0.39 -11.61 18.65
CA LYS A 237 0.40 -11.86 17.20
C LYS A 237 1.55 -12.75 16.73
N PHE A 238 2.33 -13.32 17.66
CA PHE A 238 3.51 -14.12 17.34
C PHE A 238 3.21 -15.31 16.43
N GLY A 239 2.06 -15.96 16.62
CA GLY A 239 1.61 -17.06 15.75
C GLY A 239 1.61 -16.67 14.27
N LEU A 240 1.07 -15.48 13.94
CA LEU A 240 1.01 -15.00 12.55
C LEU A 240 2.41 -14.77 11.95
N ILE A 241 3.33 -14.22 12.75
CA ILE A 241 4.71 -13.99 12.33
C ILE A 241 5.43 -15.33 12.10
N LYS A 242 5.28 -16.26 13.05
CA LYS A 242 5.90 -17.58 13.00
C LYS A 242 5.39 -18.39 11.81
N ASP A 243 4.07 -18.43 11.62
CA ASP A 243 3.45 -19.15 10.52
C ASP A 243 3.90 -18.59 9.16
N ASP A 244 3.98 -17.26 9.00
CA ASP A 244 4.51 -16.65 7.76
C ASP A 244 5.97 -17.08 7.49
N LEU A 245 6.84 -17.02 8.50
CA LEU A 245 8.26 -17.37 8.37
C LEU A 245 8.47 -18.86 8.08
N GLU A 246 7.68 -19.75 8.69
CA GLU A 246 7.77 -21.20 8.46
C GLU A 246 7.27 -21.60 7.06
N ASN A 247 6.37 -20.82 6.48
CA ASN A 247 5.88 -21.01 5.10
C ASN A 247 6.84 -20.45 4.03
N GLN A 248 8.01 -19.90 4.40
CA GLN A 248 9.03 -19.44 3.44
C GLN A 248 9.81 -20.61 2.84
N VAL A 249 9.31 -21.15 1.72
CA VAL A 249 10.08 -22.08 0.89
C VAL A 249 10.98 -21.28 -0.05
N VAL A 250 12.11 -20.76 0.47
CA VAL A 250 13.13 -20.12 -0.37
C VAL A 250 14.15 -21.17 -0.80
N ASP A 251 14.23 -21.44 -2.10
CA ASP A 251 15.30 -22.26 -2.68
C ASP A 251 16.62 -21.48 -2.56
N GLU A 252 17.46 -21.84 -1.58
CA GLU A 252 18.71 -21.14 -1.29
C GLU A 252 19.70 -21.16 -2.47
N GLU A 253 19.54 -22.08 -3.42
CA GLU A 253 20.39 -22.18 -4.61
C GLU A 253 19.97 -21.18 -5.72
N LYS A 254 18.81 -20.51 -5.59
CA LYS A 254 18.25 -19.58 -6.59
C LYS A 254 17.76 -18.25 -6.00
N LEU A 255 18.46 -17.72 -5.01
CA LEU A 255 18.14 -16.43 -4.41
C LEU A 255 18.12 -15.31 -5.45
N THR A 256 16.96 -14.70 -5.65
CA THR A 256 16.82 -13.46 -6.41
C THR A 256 17.31 -12.26 -5.57
N PRO A 257 17.60 -11.10 -6.19
CA PRO A 257 17.91 -9.88 -5.44
C PRO A 257 16.80 -9.45 -4.49
N GLU A 258 15.55 -9.76 -4.82
CA GLU A 258 14.38 -9.42 -4.01
C GLU A 258 14.26 -10.34 -2.79
N ASP A 259 14.60 -11.62 -2.93
CA ASP A 259 14.70 -12.55 -1.79
C ASP A 259 15.75 -12.07 -0.77
N ALA A 260 16.88 -11.54 -1.25
CA ALA A 260 17.91 -10.99 -0.38
C ALA A 260 17.43 -9.74 0.37
N LEU A 261 16.61 -8.90 -0.27
CA LEU A 261 15.97 -7.75 0.39
C LEU A 261 14.95 -8.20 1.43
N LEU A 262 14.12 -9.18 1.09
CA LEU A 262 13.15 -9.77 2.02
C LEU A 262 13.84 -10.32 3.26
N LYS A 263 14.87 -11.16 3.10
CA LYS A 263 15.68 -11.68 4.23
C LYS A 263 16.24 -10.53 5.07
N GLY A 264 16.72 -9.46 4.44
CA GLY A 264 17.19 -8.26 5.13
C GLY A 264 16.12 -7.52 5.93
N TRP A 265 14.89 -7.41 5.43
CA TRP A 265 13.77 -6.80 6.15
C TRP A 265 13.29 -7.66 7.30
N ILE A 266 13.14 -8.97 7.08
CA ILE A 266 12.79 -9.94 8.13
C ILE A 266 13.80 -9.89 9.26
N SER A 267 15.09 -9.96 8.94
CA SER A 267 16.16 -9.89 9.94
C SER A 267 16.06 -8.62 10.79
N ARG A 268 15.85 -7.45 10.17
CA ARG A 268 15.64 -6.19 10.90
C ARG A 268 14.41 -6.23 11.80
N CYS A 269 13.31 -6.81 11.34
CA CYS A 269 12.11 -6.97 12.16
C CYS A 269 12.37 -7.86 13.37
N LEU A 270 12.99 -9.02 13.17
CA LEU A 270 13.31 -9.96 14.25
C LEU A 270 14.28 -9.37 15.27
N VAL A 271 15.28 -8.60 14.82
CA VAL A 271 16.19 -7.87 15.71
C VAL A 271 15.43 -6.84 16.55
N ALA A 272 14.52 -6.08 15.94
CA ALA A 272 13.72 -5.10 16.66
C ALA A 272 12.74 -5.76 17.65
N ILE A 273 12.08 -6.85 17.25
CA ILE A 273 11.20 -7.64 18.13
C ILE A 273 11.99 -8.19 19.32
N SER A 274 13.16 -8.77 19.07
CA SER A 274 14.06 -9.27 20.12
C SER A 274 14.43 -8.17 21.11
N PHE A 275 14.78 -6.98 20.61
CA PHE A 275 15.08 -5.82 21.44
C PHE A 275 13.90 -5.40 22.33
N PHE A 276 12.67 -5.39 21.81
CA PHE A 276 11.50 -5.05 22.62
C PHE A 276 11.23 -6.12 23.69
N MET A 277 11.36 -7.39 23.34
CA MET A 277 11.16 -8.49 24.28
C MET A 277 12.21 -8.49 25.38
N GLU A 278 13.50 -8.38 25.05
CA GLU A 278 14.60 -8.33 26.03
C GLU A 278 14.39 -7.21 27.04
N ARG A 279 14.16 -5.98 26.57
CA ARG A 279 13.93 -4.82 27.44
C ARG A 279 12.70 -4.99 28.33
N TRP A 280 11.62 -5.54 27.77
CA TRP A 280 10.39 -5.75 28.52
C TRP A 280 10.56 -6.82 29.60
N ILE A 281 11.25 -7.92 29.27
CA ILE A 281 11.59 -9.00 30.21
C ILE A 281 12.45 -8.46 31.36
N GLU A 282 13.49 -7.67 31.06
CA GLU A 282 14.33 -7.03 32.08
C GLU A 282 13.50 -6.14 33.02
N GLU A 283 12.62 -5.31 32.47
CA GLU A 283 11.77 -4.41 33.24
C GLU A 283 10.81 -5.19 34.15
N LYS A 284 10.09 -6.20 33.63
CA LYS A 284 9.14 -6.99 34.43
C LYS A 284 9.81 -7.90 35.46
N SER A 285 10.99 -8.44 35.14
CA SER A 285 11.78 -9.23 36.10
C SER A 285 12.21 -8.38 37.29
N SER A 286 12.61 -7.13 37.04
CA SER A 286 12.96 -6.18 38.11
C SER A 286 11.78 -5.80 39.01
N GLN A 287 10.55 -5.93 38.50
CA GLN A 287 9.30 -5.64 39.20
C GLN A 287 8.69 -6.88 39.89
N GLY A 288 9.29 -8.07 39.75
CA GLY A 288 8.79 -9.32 40.33
C GLY A 288 7.58 -9.95 39.62
N ASN A 289 7.29 -9.55 38.38
CA ASN A 289 6.13 -10.03 37.62
C ASN A 289 6.51 -11.19 36.67
N GLU A 290 6.95 -12.33 37.21
CA GLU A 290 7.44 -13.46 36.39
C GLU A 290 6.34 -14.20 35.59
N ASP A 291 5.10 -14.21 36.09
CA ASP A 291 3.99 -14.98 35.49
C ASP A 291 3.60 -14.49 34.09
N SER A 292 3.90 -13.23 33.74
CA SER A 292 3.61 -12.66 32.41
C SER A 292 4.72 -12.86 31.37
N ILE A 293 5.88 -13.39 31.78
CA ILE A 293 7.12 -13.35 30.96
C ILE A 293 7.22 -14.54 29.98
N GLY A 294 6.47 -15.62 30.21
CA GLY A 294 6.56 -16.87 29.44
C GLY A 294 6.46 -16.68 27.92
N ASN A 295 5.41 -16.02 27.45
CA ASN A 295 5.19 -15.79 26.01
C ASN A 295 6.27 -14.88 25.42
N ALA A 296 6.75 -13.87 26.16
CA ALA A 296 7.81 -12.98 25.68
C ALA A 296 9.14 -13.73 25.51
N ARG A 297 9.47 -14.69 26.40
CA ARG A 297 10.66 -15.55 26.26
C ARG A 297 10.56 -16.47 25.06
N GLU A 298 9.37 -17.01 24.77
CA GLU A 298 9.15 -17.82 23.57
C GLU A 298 9.41 -17.01 22.29
N VAL A 299 8.81 -15.82 22.18
CA VAL A 299 9.02 -14.91 21.04
C VAL A 299 10.51 -14.59 20.88
N LEU A 300 11.18 -14.22 21.98
CA LEU A 300 12.59 -13.86 21.96
C LEU A 300 13.46 -15.04 21.49
N SER A 301 13.25 -16.23 22.07
CA SER A 301 14.00 -17.43 21.72
C SER A 301 13.84 -17.80 20.25
N TYR A 302 12.62 -17.66 19.71
CA TYR A 302 12.38 -17.93 18.29
C TYR A 302 13.09 -16.91 17.41
N CYS A 303 12.97 -15.60 17.70
CA CYS A 303 13.61 -14.56 16.91
C CYS A 303 15.14 -14.74 16.88
N GLN A 304 15.76 -15.03 18.03
CA GLN A 304 17.20 -15.30 18.11
C GLN A 304 17.62 -16.54 17.32
N LYS A 305 16.80 -17.60 17.33
CA LYS A 305 17.05 -18.82 16.54
C LYS A 305 16.87 -18.60 15.04
N ALA A 306 15.90 -17.80 14.62
CA ALA A 306 15.67 -17.51 13.20
C ALA A 306 16.74 -16.54 12.62
N LEU A 307 17.50 -15.86 13.49
CA LEU A 307 18.62 -15.00 13.10
C LEU A 307 19.98 -15.71 13.07
N SER A 308 20.09 -16.91 13.64
CA SER A 308 21.33 -17.70 13.72
C SER A 308 21.55 -18.59 12.50
#